data_AF-B0MTT6-F1
#
_entry.id   AF-B0MTT6-F1
#
_cell.length_a   1.000
_cell.length_b   1.000
_cell.length_c   1.000
_cell.angle_alpha   90.00
_cell.angle_beta   90.00
_cell.angle_gamma   90.00
#
_symmetry.space_group_name_H-M   'P 1'
#
loop_
_entity.id
_entity.type
_entity.pdbx_description
1 polymer ?
#
loop_
_entity_poly.entity_id
_entity_poly.type
_entity_poly.pdbx_seq_one_letter_code
_entity_poly.pdbx_strand_id
1 'polypeptide(L)'
;MKKLFFASLWVLACLTAACSDEKDEPNGESGSVVGEWVFQKNEYYRNGKMIDSFTAVEDEDKMIAVFREDGTFRYYDFPPEEYYDGTYSYDEASGVLVTDDGIEKQSCRAEITVSEMKWIYDEGNDEMLVEYYTRK
;
A
#
# COMPACT_ATOMS: atom_id res chain seq x y z
N MET A 1 35.06 -55.05 37.64
CA MET A 1 34.90 -54.76 36.19
C MET A 1 33.90 -53.61 36.11
N LYS A 2 34.09 -52.46 35.47
CA LYS A 2 34.97 -52.02 34.38
C LYS A 2 35.09 -50.49 34.53
N LYS A 3 36.31 -49.93 34.49
CA LYS A 3 36.55 -48.48 34.41
C LYS A 3 36.37 -48.07 32.94
N LEU A 4 35.61 -47.01 32.66
CA LEU A 4 35.72 -46.25 31.41
C LEU A 4 35.57 -44.74 31.68
N PHE A 5 36.23 -43.98 30.82
CA PHE A 5 36.91 -42.73 31.09
C PHE A 5 36.09 -41.45 30.84
N PHE A 6 36.53 -40.40 31.54
CA PHE A 6 36.51 -38.96 31.27
C PHE A 6 36.03 -38.38 29.92
N ALA A 7 35.40 -37.21 30.08
CA ALA A 7 35.52 -35.98 29.29
C ALA A 7 34.97 -35.98 27.85
N SER A 8 33.95 -35.17 27.59
CA SER A 8 34.14 -33.73 27.38
C SER A 8 32.79 -33.06 27.13
N LEU A 9 32.65 -31.91 27.75
CA LEU A 9 31.55 -30.97 27.64
C LEU A 9 31.69 -30.25 26.29
N TRP A 10 30.78 -30.48 25.35
CA TRP A 10 30.60 -29.61 24.19
C TRP A 10 29.15 -29.11 24.19
N VAL A 11 28.98 -27.93 24.77
CA VAL A 11 27.77 -27.12 24.64
C VAL A 11 27.79 -26.55 23.22
N LEU A 12 27.00 -27.12 22.31
CA LEU A 12 26.73 -26.50 21.02
C LEU A 12 25.51 -25.61 21.15
N ALA A 13 25.71 -24.44 21.76
CA ALA A 13 24.81 -23.32 21.64
C ALA A 13 25.14 -22.60 20.32
N CYS A 14 24.44 -22.98 19.25
CA CYS A 14 24.30 -22.14 18.07
C CYS A 14 22.81 -21.97 17.83
N LEU A 15 22.22 -21.02 18.55
CA LEU A 15 21.06 -20.28 18.07
C LEU A 15 21.46 -19.69 16.72
N THR A 16 21.10 -20.37 15.63
CA THR A 16 20.98 -19.66 14.36
C THR A 16 19.80 -18.74 14.55
N ALA A 17 20.11 -17.49 14.93
CA ALA A 17 19.24 -16.37 14.60
C ALA A 17 18.98 -16.49 13.11
N ALA A 18 17.82 -17.04 12.76
CA ALA A 18 17.19 -16.71 11.51
C ALA A 18 17.03 -15.19 11.61
N CYS A 19 17.97 -14.46 10.99
CA CYS A 19 17.77 -13.07 10.65
C CYS A 19 16.53 -13.10 9.76
N SER A 20 15.38 -12.96 10.41
CA SER A 20 14.17 -12.49 9.78
C SER A 20 14.62 -11.25 9.04
N ASP A 21 14.57 -11.31 7.72
CA ASP A 21 14.61 -10.13 6.87
C ASP A 21 13.27 -9.42 7.15
N GLU A 22 13.13 -8.89 8.37
CA GLU A 22 12.22 -7.81 8.69
C GLU A 22 12.73 -6.68 7.81
N LYS A 23 12.22 -6.64 6.58
CA LYS A 23 12.19 -5.40 5.84
C LYS A 23 11.53 -4.42 6.79
N ASP A 24 12.34 -3.52 7.33
CA ASP A 24 11.86 -2.36 8.05
C ASP A 24 10.70 -1.79 7.22
N GLU A 25 9.48 -1.92 7.74
CA GLU A 25 8.33 -1.20 7.21
C GLU A 25 8.78 0.27 7.12
N PRO A 26 8.56 0.96 5.99
CA PRO A 26 8.99 2.34 5.88
C PRO A 26 8.38 3.09 7.07
N ASN A 27 9.24 3.62 7.94
CA ASN A 27 8.88 4.40 9.11
C ASN A 27 7.68 5.26 8.77
N GLY A 28 6.54 5.03 9.42
CA GLY A 28 5.23 5.59 9.12
C GLY A 28 5.11 7.08 9.44
N GLU A 29 6.05 7.88 8.94
CA GLU A 29 5.91 9.32 8.89
C GLU A 29 4.75 9.66 7.95
N SER A 30 3.79 10.40 8.48
CA SER A 30 2.64 10.89 7.72
C SER A 30 3.14 11.68 6.51
N GLY A 31 2.69 11.28 5.32
CA GLY A 31 3.06 11.91 4.05
C GLY A 31 2.02 12.88 3.55
N SER A 32 2.42 13.73 2.61
CA SER A 32 1.50 14.62 1.90
C SER A 32 0.79 13.88 0.76
N VAL A 33 -0.52 14.14 0.58
CA VAL A 33 -1.28 13.67 -0.58
C VAL A 33 -0.72 14.20 -1.90
N VAL A 34 -0.17 15.43 -1.91
CA VAL A 34 0.40 16.10 -3.09
C VAL A 34 1.59 15.31 -3.62
N GLY A 35 1.54 14.94 -4.90
CA GLY A 35 2.59 14.19 -5.59
C GLY A 35 2.04 13.28 -6.70
N GLU A 36 2.95 12.55 -7.33
CA GLU A 36 2.62 11.46 -8.27
C GLU A 36 2.63 10.12 -7.54
N TRP A 37 1.57 9.34 -7.73
CA TRP A 37 1.33 8.06 -7.09
C TRP A 37 1.07 6.99 -8.15
N VAL A 38 1.77 5.87 -8.04
CA VAL A 38 1.74 4.77 -9.01
C VAL A 38 1.06 3.56 -8.39
N PHE A 39 -0.05 3.14 -8.99
CA PHE A 39 -0.77 1.94 -8.58
C PHE A 39 0.14 0.71 -8.66
N GLN A 40 0.10 -0.12 -7.61
CA GLN A 40 0.89 -1.34 -7.50
C GLN A 40 0.01 -2.59 -7.46
N LYS A 41 -1.07 -2.55 -6.68
CA LYS A 41 -1.97 -3.69 -6.49
C LYS A 41 -3.29 -3.23 -5.90
N ASN A 42 -4.30 -4.08 -6.01
CA ASN A 42 -5.51 -3.98 -5.21
C ASN A 42 -5.81 -5.30 -4.50
N GLU A 43 -6.59 -5.20 -3.43
CA GLU A 43 -7.06 -6.33 -2.64
C GLU A 43 -8.54 -6.13 -2.34
N TYR A 44 -9.33 -7.18 -2.57
CA TYR A 44 -10.74 -7.21 -2.26
C TYR A 44 -10.98 -8.06 -1.02
N TYR A 45 -11.72 -7.51 -0.08
CA TYR A 45 -12.07 -8.15 1.17
C TYR A 45 -13.58 -8.31 1.27
N ARG A 46 -14.03 -9.43 1.83
CA ARG A 46 -15.42 -9.66 2.24
C ARG A 46 -15.45 -10.32 3.62
N ASN A 47 -16.21 -9.75 4.55
CA ASN A 47 -16.26 -10.19 5.95
C ASN A 47 -14.86 -10.22 6.60
N GLY A 48 -14.01 -9.24 6.29
CA GLY A 48 -12.64 -9.14 6.81
C GLY A 48 -11.64 -10.17 6.26
N LYS A 49 -12.03 -10.98 5.26
CA LYS A 49 -11.13 -11.94 4.60
C LYS A 49 -10.84 -11.49 3.18
N MET A 50 -9.57 -11.49 2.78
CA MET A 50 -9.17 -11.28 1.39
C MET A 50 -9.76 -12.40 0.51
N ILE A 51 -10.51 -12.00 -0.51
CA ILE A 51 -11.16 -12.91 -1.47
C ILE A 51 -10.55 -12.85 -2.86
N ASP A 52 -9.93 -11.72 -3.21
CA ASP A 52 -9.29 -11.51 -4.51
C ASP A 52 -8.19 -10.45 -4.40
N SER A 53 -7.26 -10.47 -5.36
CA SER A 53 -6.24 -9.43 -5.50
C SER A 53 -5.69 -9.37 -6.91
N PHE A 54 -5.31 -8.16 -7.32
CA PHE A 54 -4.59 -7.92 -8.55
C PHE A 54 -3.28 -7.21 -8.24
N THR A 55 -2.20 -7.53 -8.95
CA THR A 55 -0.92 -6.83 -8.85
C THR A 55 -0.50 -6.39 -10.24
N ALA A 56 -0.24 -5.09 -10.41
CA ALA A 56 0.28 -4.52 -11.64
C ALA A 56 1.75 -4.90 -11.78
N VAL A 57 2.05 -5.84 -12.68
CA VAL A 57 3.42 -6.31 -12.94
C VAL A 57 3.99 -5.60 -14.16
N GLU A 58 3.18 -5.46 -15.20
CA GLU A 58 3.55 -4.76 -16.42
C GLU A 58 3.29 -3.26 -16.27
N ASP A 59 4.02 -2.44 -17.03
CA ASP A 59 3.78 -0.99 -17.02
C ASP A 59 2.39 -0.64 -17.57
N GLU A 60 1.83 -1.47 -18.45
CA GLU A 60 0.49 -1.33 -19.02
C GLU A 60 -0.64 -1.49 -17.99
N ASP A 61 -0.34 -2.16 -16.86
CA ASP A 61 -1.28 -2.37 -15.77
C ASP A 61 -1.23 -1.24 -14.72
N LYS A 62 -0.31 -0.29 -14.88
CA LYS A 62 -0.09 0.78 -13.90
C LYS A 62 -0.99 1.96 -14.18
N MET A 63 -1.54 2.49 -13.10
CA MET A 63 -2.38 3.69 -13.09
C MET A 63 -1.64 4.77 -12.30
N ILE A 64 -1.74 6.01 -12.76
CA ILE A 64 -1.05 7.15 -12.14
C ILE A 64 -2.09 8.15 -11.64
N ALA A 65 -2.06 8.41 -10.34
CA ALA A 65 -2.80 9.49 -9.70
C ALA A 65 -1.86 10.66 -9.38
N VAL A 66 -2.21 11.86 -9.81
CA VAL A 66 -1.42 13.08 -9.60
C VAL A 66 -2.25 14.10 -8.83
N PHE A 67 -1.78 14.46 -7.64
CA PHE A 67 -2.37 15.48 -6.79
C PHE A 67 -1.48 16.72 -6.75
N ARG A 68 -2.04 17.90 -7.03
CA ARG A 68 -1.29 19.17 -7.06
C ARG A 68 -1.70 20.09 -5.93
N GLU A 69 -0.78 20.95 -5.51
CA GLU A 69 -0.99 21.90 -4.40
C GLU A 69 -2.18 22.85 -4.61
N ASP A 70 -2.57 23.10 -5.86
CA ASP A 70 -3.70 23.94 -6.23
C ASP A 70 -5.06 23.24 -6.12
N GLY A 71 -5.10 21.97 -5.68
CA GLY A 71 -6.31 21.17 -5.56
C GLY A 71 -6.74 20.48 -6.85
N THR A 72 -5.94 20.54 -7.92
CA THR A 72 -6.21 19.78 -9.15
C THR A 72 -5.72 18.34 -9.04
N PHE A 73 -6.46 17.45 -9.69
CA PHE A 73 -6.25 16.02 -9.74
C PHE A 73 -6.13 15.57 -11.19
N ARG A 74 -5.28 14.57 -11.45
CA ARG A 74 -5.24 13.86 -12.73
C ARG A 74 -5.10 12.38 -12.49
N TYR A 75 -5.85 11.59 -13.24
CA TYR A 75 -5.74 10.14 -13.28
C TYR A 75 -5.56 9.63 -14.71
N TYR A 76 -4.73 8.62 -14.91
CA TYR A 76 -4.57 7.95 -16.21
C TYR A 76 -3.93 6.56 -16.06
N ASP A 77 -4.25 5.67 -16.99
CA ASP A 77 -3.56 4.40 -17.18
C ASP A 77 -2.27 4.62 -17.98
N PHE A 78 -1.24 3.82 -17.72
CA PHE A 78 -0.01 3.85 -18.51
C PHE A 78 -0.06 2.74 -19.59
N PRO A 79 0.43 2.98 -20.82
CA PRO A 79 0.75 4.29 -21.36
C PRO A 79 -0.51 5.16 -21.53
N PRO A 80 -0.39 6.49 -21.40
CA PRO A 80 -1.57 7.37 -21.42
C PRO A 80 -2.22 7.40 -22.80
N GLU A 81 -3.47 6.92 -22.87
CA GLU A 81 -4.37 7.13 -24.01
C GLU A 81 -5.34 8.30 -23.75
N GLU A 82 -5.79 8.46 -22.50
CA GLU A 82 -6.71 9.49 -22.05
C GLU A 82 -6.30 10.00 -20.65
N TYR A 83 -6.76 11.20 -20.30
CA TYR A 83 -6.55 11.79 -18.98
C TYR A 83 -7.89 12.16 -18.36
N TYR A 84 -8.08 11.76 -17.11
CA TYR A 84 -9.20 12.18 -16.28
C TYR A 84 -8.72 13.31 -15.37
N ASP A 85 -9.02 14.55 -15.78
CA ASP A 85 -8.64 15.75 -15.05
C ASP A 85 -9.79 16.23 -14.17
N GLY A 86 -9.47 16.62 -12.94
CA GLY A 86 -10.47 16.96 -11.95
C GLY A 86 -9.95 17.82 -10.80
N THR A 87 -10.71 17.80 -9.72
CA THR A 87 -10.35 18.39 -8.43
C THR A 87 -10.30 17.33 -7.36
N TYR A 88 -9.58 17.61 -6.28
CA TYR A 88 -9.62 16.78 -5.09
C TYR A 88 -9.68 17.62 -3.81
N SER A 89 -10.12 16.97 -2.74
CA SER A 89 -9.95 17.46 -1.37
C SER A 89 -9.51 16.32 -0.47
N TYR A 90 -8.58 16.60 0.44
CA TYR A 90 -8.15 15.67 1.46
C TYR A 90 -8.32 16.30 2.84
N ASP A 91 -9.06 15.62 3.73
CA ASP A 91 -9.17 16.00 5.12
C ASP A 91 -8.19 15.19 5.96
N GLU A 92 -7.10 15.83 6.41
CA GLU A 92 -6.05 15.18 7.20
C GLU A 92 -6.57 14.62 8.53
N ALA A 93 -7.63 15.20 9.12
CA ALA A 93 -8.14 14.78 10.41
C ALA A 93 -8.91 13.44 10.34
N SER A 94 -9.69 13.26 9.27
CA SER A 94 -10.46 12.03 9.04
C SER A 94 -9.75 11.04 8.11
N GLY A 95 -8.75 11.50 7.36
CA GLY A 95 -8.12 10.76 6.28
C GLY A 95 -9.04 10.59 5.06
N VAL A 96 -10.11 11.37 4.92
CA VAL A 96 -11.03 11.25 3.79
C VAL A 96 -10.46 11.97 2.57
N LEU A 97 -10.31 11.23 1.47
CA LEU A 97 -9.95 11.74 0.15
C LEU A 97 -11.18 11.72 -0.73
N VAL A 98 -11.44 12.83 -1.42
CA VAL A 98 -12.52 12.96 -2.41
C VAL A 98 -11.90 13.44 -3.72
N THR A 99 -12.20 12.75 -4.81
CA THR A 99 -11.83 13.11 -6.18
C THR A 99 -13.10 13.36 -7.00
N ASP A 100 -13.02 14.31 -7.93
CA ASP A 100 -14.14 14.69 -8.79
C ASP A 100 -13.58 15.11 -10.15
N ASP A 101 -13.76 14.28 -11.17
CA ASP A 101 -13.31 14.54 -12.55
C ASP A 101 -14.39 15.26 -13.39
N GLY A 102 -15.50 15.67 -12.77
CA GLY A 102 -16.64 16.30 -13.42
C GLY A 102 -17.62 15.32 -14.08
N ILE A 103 -17.29 14.01 -14.13
CA ILE A 103 -18.17 12.92 -14.58
C ILE A 103 -18.56 12.08 -13.37
N GLU A 104 -17.56 11.63 -12.62
CA GLU A 104 -17.68 10.81 -11.43
C GLU A 104 -17.03 11.51 -10.24
N LYS A 105 -17.68 11.34 -9.09
CA LYS A 105 -17.17 11.79 -7.80
C LYS A 105 -16.99 10.59 -6.90
N GLN A 106 -15.76 10.37 -6.45
CA GLN A 106 -15.39 9.25 -5.60
C GLN A 106 -14.91 9.74 -4.24
N SER A 107 -15.10 8.91 -3.22
CA SER A 107 -14.68 9.19 -1.85
C SER A 107 -14.14 7.92 -1.23
N CYS A 108 -12.97 7.99 -0.60
CA CYS A 108 -12.35 6.87 0.10
C CYS A 108 -11.66 7.35 1.38
N ARG A 109 -11.27 6.41 2.23
CA ARG A 109 -10.29 6.68 3.29
C ARG A 109 -8.89 6.48 2.71
N ALA A 110 -8.02 7.47 2.86
CA ALA A 110 -6.64 7.41 2.42
C ALA A 110 -5.67 7.33 3.61
N GLU A 111 -4.82 6.31 3.61
CA GLU A 111 -3.67 6.21 4.52
C GLU A 111 -2.41 6.59 3.75
N ILE A 112 -1.69 7.62 4.19
CA ILE A 112 -0.59 8.23 3.41
C ILE A 112 0.68 8.30 4.27
N THR A 113 1.75 7.70 3.76
CA THR A 113 3.11 7.86 4.26
C THR A 113 3.95 8.64 3.26
N VAL A 114 5.21 8.90 3.59
CA VAL A 114 6.16 9.55 2.67
C VAL A 114 6.35 8.83 1.33
N SER A 115 6.09 7.51 1.27
CA SER A 115 6.37 6.68 0.08
C SER A 115 5.20 5.80 -0.36
N GLU A 116 4.19 5.61 0.48
CA GLU A 116 3.06 4.72 0.21
C GLU A 116 1.74 5.44 0.44
N MET A 117 0.74 5.07 -0.34
CA MET A 117 -0.62 5.54 -0.18
C MET A 117 -1.57 4.36 -0.38
N LYS A 118 -2.56 4.23 0.51
CA LYS A 118 -3.65 3.27 0.35
C LYS A 118 -4.94 4.03 0.16
N TRP A 119 -5.74 3.65 -0.83
CA TRP A 119 -7.13 4.08 -0.95
C TRP A 119 -8.02 2.94 -0.50
N ILE A 120 -8.86 3.21 0.50
CA ILE A 120 -9.69 2.21 1.16
C ILE A 120 -11.16 2.61 0.91
N TYR A 121 -11.83 1.82 0.09
CA TYR A 121 -13.22 2.00 -0.27
C TYR A 121 -14.10 1.04 0.55
N ASP A 122 -15.16 1.58 1.14
CA ASP A 122 -16.22 0.80 1.76
C ASP A 122 -17.30 0.55 0.69
N GLU A 123 -17.36 -0.68 0.19
CA GLU A 123 -18.32 -1.12 -0.83
C GLU A 123 -19.67 -1.53 -0.20
N GLY A 124 -19.79 -1.43 1.13
CA GLY A 124 -20.93 -1.91 1.91
C GLY A 124 -20.98 -3.43 2.00
N ASN A 125 -21.94 -3.95 2.76
CA ASN A 125 -22.13 -5.41 2.96
C ASN A 125 -20.86 -6.15 3.46
N ASP A 126 -20.08 -5.48 4.32
CA ASP A 126 -18.79 -5.96 4.82
C ASP A 126 -17.76 -6.24 3.68
N GLU A 127 -17.90 -5.55 2.55
CA GLU A 127 -16.98 -5.57 1.42
C GLU A 127 -16.11 -4.30 1.41
N MET A 128 -14.83 -4.48 1.07
CA MET A 128 -13.85 -3.41 1.05
C MET A 128 -12.86 -3.64 -0.09
N LEU A 129 -12.59 -2.58 -0.85
CA LEU A 129 -11.51 -2.53 -1.83
C LEU A 129 -10.37 -1.69 -1.27
N VAL A 130 -9.15 -2.23 -1.31
CA VAL A 130 -7.94 -1.49 -0.96
C VAL A 130 -7.03 -1.41 -2.17
N GLU A 131 -6.73 -0.20 -2.61
CA GLU A 131 -5.76 0.06 -3.66
C GLU A 131 -4.45 0.57 -3.04
N TYR A 132 -3.33 0.08 -3.54
CA TYR A 132 -2.00 0.38 -3.03
C TYR A 132 -1.21 1.14 -4.08
N TYR A 133 -0.66 2.28 -3.67
CA TYR A 133 0.14 3.15 -4.50
C TYR A 133 1.50 3.40 -3.86
N THR A 134 2.51 3.59 -4.71
CA THR A 134 3.83 4.06 -4.30
C THR A 134 4.11 5.43 -4.89
N ARG A 135 4.86 6.24 -4.16
CA ARG A 135 5.31 7.55 -4.64
C ARG A 135 6.34 7.37 -5.75
N LYS A 136 6.23 8.17 -6.80
CA LYS A 136 7.18 8.23 -7.91
C LYS A 136 8.33 9.21 -7.66
#